data_AF-A0A9E2U5H5-F1
#
_entry.id   AF-A0A9E2U5H5-F1
#
_cell.length_a   1.000
_cell.length_b   1.000
_cell.length_c   1.000
_cell.angle_alpha   90.00
_cell.angle_beta   90.00
_cell.angle_gamma   90.00
#
_symmetry.space_group_name_H-M   'P 1'
#
loop_
_entity.id
_entity.type
_entity.pdbx_description
1 polymer ?
#
loop_
_entity_poly.entity_id
_entity_poly.type
_entity_poly.pdbx_seq_one_letter_code
_entity_poly.pdbx_strand_id
1 'polypeptide(L)' 'MADPHVTAREILVELPDAQMERLPMHNIIPRLSATPGRLRRPAPALGEHTAEILGALGLDRGEIAGLARDGVIGLAGDAQ' A
#
# COMPACT_ATOMS: atom_id res chain seq x y z
N MET A 1 0.94 -13.52 21.98
CA MET A 1 2.25 -14.05 21.54
C MET A 1 3.33 -13.37 22.38
N ALA A 2 4.04 -14.11 23.25
CA ALA A 2 4.91 -13.54 24.30
C ALA A 2 6.34 -14.11 24.26
N ASP A 3 6.74 -14.70 23.13
CA ASP A 3 8.09 -15.22 22.99
C ASP A 3 9.13 -14.09 23.09
N PRO A 4 10.15 -14.21 23.97
CA PRO A 4 11.14 -13.15 24.16
C PRO A 4 11.91 -12.78 22.89
N HIS A 5 12.18 -13.74 22.00
CA HIS A 5 12.93 -13.52 20.78
C HIS A 5 12.09 -12.76 19.75
N VAL A 6 10.81 -13.10 19.65
CA VAL A 6 9.85 -12.42 18.76
C VAL A 6 9.68 -10.96 19.15
N THR A 7 9.51 -10.67 20.44
CA THR A 7 9.40 -9.29 20.96
C THR A 7 10.70 -8.52 20.79
N ALA A 8 11.85 -9.10 21.21
CA ALA A 8 13.14 -8.41 21.16
C ALA A 8 13.62 -8.07 19.74
N ARG A 9 13.06 -8.73 18.72
CA ARG A 9 13.44 -8.52 17.32
C ARG A 9 12.35 -7.88 16.48
N GLU A 10 11.23 -7.52 17.12
CA GLU A 10 10.08 -6.91 16.43
C GLU A 10 9.66 -7.74 15.21
N ILE A 11 9.61 -9.07 15.35
CA ILE A 11 9.30 -9.97 14.23
C ILE A 11 7.86 -9.73 13.75
N LEU A 12 6.95 -9.47 14.68
CA LEU A 12 5.63 -8.92 14.36
C LEU A 12 5.56 -7.46 14.79
N VAL A 13 4.99 -6.65 13.92
CA VAL A 13 4.67 -5.24 14.13
C VAL A 13 3.19 -5.00 13.85
N GLU A 14 2.64 -4.00 14.50
CA GLU A 14 1.24 -3.61 14.34
C GLU A 14 1.18 -2.40 13.41
N LEU A 15 0.58 -2.56 12.24
CA LEU A 15 0.43 -1.48 11.26
C LEU A 15 -0.97 -0.88 11.28
N PRO A 16 -1.12 0.43 11.01
CA PRO A 16 -2.43 1.02 10.82
C PRO A 16 -3.17 0.35 9.67
N ASP A 17 -4.43 0.03 9.90
CA ASP A 17 -5.31 -0.56 8.89
C ASP A 17 -6.68 0.13 8.92
N ALA A 18 -7.26 0.36 7.74
CA ALA A 18 -8.52 1.10 7.61
C ALA A 18 -9.74 0.31 8.10
N GLN A 19 -9.68 -1.02 8.12
CA GLN A 19 -10.79 -1.90 8.49
C GLN A 19 -10.67 -2.39 9.94
N MET A 20 -9.44 -2.66 10.39
CA MET A 20 -9.16 -3.29 11.69
C MET A 20 -8.50 -2.37 12.71
N GLU A 21 -8.31 -1.08 12.41
CA GLU A 21 -7.55 -0.07 13.18
C GLU A 21 -6.05 -0.39 13.26
N ARG A 22 -5.69 -1.61 13.67
CA ARG A 22 -4.33 -2.15 13.67
C ARG A 22 -4.30 -3.60 13.20
N LEU A 23 -3.34 -3.91 12.34
CA LEU A 23 -3.12 -5.24 11.78
C LEU A 23 -1.74 -5.78 12.19
N PRO A 24 -1.65 -6.90 12.92
CA PRO A 24 -0.39 -7.57 13.17
C PRO A 24 0.18 -8.16 11.87
N MET A 25 1.39 -7.74 11.50
CA MET A 25 2.09 -8.21 10.32
C MET A 25 3.55 -8.51 10.61
N HIS A 26 4.15 -9.35 9.77
CA HIS A 26 5.59 -9.59 9.81
C HIS A 26 6.36 -8.32 9.46
N ASN A 27 7.39 -8.02 10.24
CA ASN A 27 8.29 -6.92 9.94
C ASN A 27 9.25 -7.26 8.78
N ILE A 28 9.95 -6.25 8.27
CA ILE A 28 10.85 -6.42 7.13
C ILE A 28 12.05 -7.27 7.52
N ILE A 29 12.23 -8.38 6.79
CA ILE A 29 13.32 -9.34 6.97
C ILE A 29 14.01 -9.61 5.62
N PRO A 30 15.36 -9.72 5.58
CA PRO A 30 16.31 -9.58 6.70
C PRO A 30 16.58 -8.11 7.09
N ARG A 31 17.14 -7.90 8.29
CA ARG A 31 17.56 -6.56 8.75
C ARG A 31 18.94 -6.22 8.21
N LEU A 32 19.00 -5.25 7.30
CA LEU A 32 20.25 -4.73 6.77
C LEU A 32 20.79 -3.60 7.64
N SER A 33 22.10 -3.59 7.91
CA SER A 33 22.74 -2.56 8.74
C SER A 33 22.92 -1.23 8.01
N ALA A 34 23.28 -1.27 6.72
CA ALA A 34 23.52 -0.05 5.92
C ALA A 34 22.23 0.53 5.32
N THR A 35 21.30 -0.33 4.90
CA THR A 35 20.07 0.05 4.19
C THR A 35 18.84 -0.62 4.81
N PRO A 36 18.51 -0.32 6.07
CA PRO A 36 17.41 -0.98 6.74
C PRO A 36 16.08 -0.65 6.07
N GLY A 37 15.27 -1.67 5.79
CA GLY A 37 13.92 -1.51 5.25
C GLY A 37 13.01 -0.69 6.17
N ARG A 38 11.96 -0.09 5.59
CA ARG A 38 10.91 0.64 6.30
C ARG A 38 9.55 0.37 5.67
N LEU A 39 8.55 0.12 6.49
CA LEU A 39 7.14 0.14 6.08
C LEU A 39 6.73 1.61 5.97
N ARG A 40 6.58 2.12 4.75
CA ARG A 40 6.42 3.56 4.50
C ARG A 40 4.97 4.01 4.41
N ARG A 41 4.09 3.13 3.94
CA ARG A 41 2.69 3.42 3.66
C ARG A 41 1.88 2.13 3.74
N PRO A 42 0.60 2.21 4.11
CA PRO A 42 -0.29 1.04 4.14
C PRO A 42 -0.51 0.48 2.73
N ALA A 43 -1.19 -0.67 2.65
CA ALA A 43 -1.64 -1.20 1.38
C ALA A 43 -2.60 -0.19 0.71
N PRO A 44 -2.43 0.09 -0.59
CA PRO A 44 -3.32 1.01 -1.28
C PRO A 44 -4.70 0.41 -1.49
N ALA A 45 -5.71 1.27 -1.58
CA ALA A 45 -7.01 0.89 -2.10
C ALA A 45 -6.93 0.51 -3.59
N LEU A 46 -7.92 -0.25 -4.06
CA LEU A 46 -8.04 -0.57 -5.48
C LEU A 46 -8.19 0.74 -6.28
N GLY A 47 -7.31 0.93 -7.26
CA GLY A 47 -7.31 2.12 -8.12
C GLY A 47 -6.71 3.39 -7.51
N GLU A 48 -6.19 3.35 -6.27
CA GLU A 48 -5.67 4.54 -5.54
C GLU A 48 -4.66 5.35 -6.34
N HIS A 49 -3.74 4.67 -7.03
CA HIS A 49 -2.64 5.31 -7.76
C HIS A 49 -2.83 5.32 -9.28
N THR A 50 -3.99 4.89 -9.80
CA THR A 50 -4.21 4.75 -11.26
C THR A 50 -4.01 6.08 -11.98
N ALA A 51 -4.66 7.15 -11.52
CA ALA A 51 -4.56 8.47 -12.15
C ALA A 51 -3.15 9.08 -12.03
N GLU A 52 -2.48 8.88 -10.88
CA GLU A 52 -1.11 9.35 -10.66
C GLU A 52 -0.14 8.71 -11.67
N ILE A 53 -0.18 7.39 -11.80
CA ILE A 53 0.71 6.64 -12.68
C ILE A 53 0.43 6.97 -14.15
N LEU A 54 -0.84 6.99 -14.57
CA LEU A 54 -1.18 7.32 -15.96
C LEU A 54 -0.81 8.77 -16.32
N GLY A 55 -0.98 9.71 -15.39
CA GLY A 55 -0.52 11.08 -15.57
C GLY A 55 1.00 11.17 -15.71
N ALA A 56 1.76 10.41 -14.91
CA ALA A 56 3.21 10.33 -15.03
C ALA A 56 3.67 9.69 -16.36
N LEU A 57 2.84 8.87 -16.99
CA LEU A 57 3.07 8.30 -18.31
C LEU A 57 2.63 9.22 -19.47
N GLY A 58 2.08 10.40 -19.16
CA GLY A 58 1.77 11.44 -20.14
C GLY A 58 0.31 11.54 -20.56
N LEU A 59 -0.60 10.78 -19.95
CA LEU A 59 -2.03 10.94 -20.22
C LEU A 59 -2.58 12.17 -19.51
N ASP A 60 -3.42 12.93 -20.19
CA ASP A 60 -4.13 14.03 -19.58
C ASP A 60 -5.36 13.58 -18.78
N ARG A 61 -5.96 14.52 -18.03
CA ARG A 61 -7.12 14.24 -17.19
C ARG A 61 -8.35 13.81 -17.98
N GLY A 62 -8.52 14.29 -19.21
CA GLY A 62 -9.62 13.95 -20.09
C GLY A 62 -9.51 12.53 -20.63
N GLU A 63 -8.30 12.12 -21.04
CA GLU A 63 -8.01 10.76 -21.49
C GLU A 63 -8.25 9.74 -20.36
N ILE A 64 -7.72 10.01 -19.17
CA ILE A 64 -7.92 9.14 -17.99
C ILE A 64 -9.41 9.03 -17.63
N ALA A 65 -10.13 10.16 -17.61
CA ALA A 65 -11.56 10.15 -17.34
C ALA A 65 -12.37 9.41 -18.43
N GLY A 66 -11.92 9.45 -19.69
CA GLY A 66 -12.47 8.67 -20.79
C GLY A 66 -12.33 7.17 -20.55
N LEU A 67 -11.11 6.72 -20.28
CA LEU A 67 -10.82 5.30 -20.01
C LEU A 67 -11.58 4.76 -18.79
N ALA A 68 -11.74 5.57 -17.74
CA ALA A 68 -12.50 5.19 -16.57
C ALA A 68 -14.00 5.04 -16.89
N ARG A 69 -14.57 5.99 -17.64
CA ARG A 69 -15.97 5.94 -18.09
C ARG A 69 -16.26 4.72 -18.97
N ASP A 70 -15.30 4.36 -19.81
CA ASP A 70 -15.40 3.21 -20.71
C ASP A 70 -15.14 1.86 -20.00
N GLY A 71 -14.84 1.89 -18.69
CA GLY A 71 -14.60 0.70 -17.87
C GLY A 71 -13.26 0.00 -18.15
N VAL A 72 -12.34 0.66 -18.86
CA VAL A 72 -11.03 0.11 -19.22
C VAL A 72 -10.07 0.14 -18.01
N ILE A 73 -10.21 1.15 -17.16
CA ILE A 73 -9.44 1.32 -15.93
C ILE A 73 -10.37 1.60 -14.74
N GLY A 74 -9.91 1.32 -13.53
CA GLY A 74 -10.59 1.69 -12.28
C GLY A 74 -9.84 2.79 -11.53
N LEU A 75 -10.57 3.79 -11.02
CA LEU A 75 -10.07 4.82 -10.13
C LEU A 75 -10.45 4.52 -8.68
N ALA A 76 -9.75 5.17 -7.75
CA ALA A 76 -10.02 5.07 -6.33
C ALA A 76 -11.49 5.43 -6.04
N GLY A 77 -12.23 4.52 -5.39
CA GLY A 77 -13.66 4.72 -5.09
C GLY A 77 -14.62 4.15 -6.12
N ASP A 78 -14.13 3.60 -7.24
CA ASP A 78 -14.95 2.83 -8.20
C ASP A 78 -15.18 1.37 -7.74
N ALA A 79 -14.71 1.03 -6.53
CA ALA A 79 -14.92 -0.27 -5.92
C ALA A 79 -16.41 -0.44 -5.56
N GLN A 80 -17.12 -1.15 -6.45
CA GLN A 80 -18.43 -1.77 -6.23
C GLN A 80 -18.33 -2.94 -5.26
#